data_AF-A0A371QRU9-F1
#
_entry.id   AF-A0A371QRU9-F1
#
_cell.length_a   1.000
_cell.length_b   1.000
_cell.length_c   1.000
_cell.angle_alpha   90.00
_cell.angle_beta   90.00
_cell.angle_gamma   90.00
#
_symmetry.space_group_name_H-M   'P 1'
#
loop_
_entity.id
_entity.type
_entity.pdbx_description
1 polymer ?
#
loop_
_entity_poly.entity_id
_entity_poly.type
_entity_poly.pdbx_seq_one_letter_code
_entity_poly.pdbx_strand_id
1 'polypeptide(L)'
;MLPNQAEAHCDSMDGPVVLAAQEALMTGDVNLVLIWVNKEQEGQIRESFQQALDVRDENEQVREMADMYFFETLVRLHRESEGATYTGLKPAGTDFGPVIPAGDHALETGSLKELRDLIVREFEAGLHAYFDEMMEAKEFDTNDVEAGRKFVLKYVEFMHYAAPVYSAVKAEKSVDHTH
;
A
#
# COMPACT_ATOMS: atom_id res chain seq x y z
N MET A 1 -1.36 13.27 -6.19
CA MET A 1 -1.18 12.38 -5.02
C MET A 1 -0.32 11.23 -5.47
N LEU A 2 0.79 10.95 -4.78
CA LEU A 2 1.50 9.69 -4.98
C LEU A 2 0.62 8.57 -4.39
N PRO A 3 0.50 7.41 -5.05
CA PRO A 3 -0.24 6.28 -4.49
C PRO A 3 0.36 5.90 -3.13
N ASN A 4 -0.49 5.51 -2.18
CA ASN A 4 -0.04 4.95 -0.92
C ASN A 4 0.82 3.69 -1.20
N GLN A 5 1.90 3.46 -0.46
CA GLN A 5 2.79 2.33 -0.73
C GLN A 5 2.08 0.97 -0.60
N ALA A 6 1.14 0.87 0.36
CA ALA A 6 0.30 -0.31 0.54
C ALA A 6 -0.59 -0.58 -0.69
N GLU A 7 -1.15 0.47 -1.27
CA GLU A 7 -1.95 0.36 -2.50
C GLU A 7 -1.10 -0.06 -3.71
N ALA A 8 0.11 0.49 -3.83
CA ALA A 8 1.01 0.15 -4.92
C ALA A 8 1.55 -1.30 -4.85
N HIS A 9 1.57 -1.88 -3.65
CA HIS A 9 1.92 -3.29 -3.45
C HIS A 9 0.86 -4.23 -4.03
N CYS A 10 -0.43 -3.91 -3.90
CA CYS A 10 -1.52 -4.66 -4.54
C CYS A 10 -1.42 -4.65 -6.08
N ASP A 11 -0.76 -3.63 -6.64
CA ASP A 11 -0.53 -3.48 -8.09
C ASP A 11 0.72 -4.21 -8.61
N SER A 12 1.52 -4.84 -7.75
CA SER A 12 2.82 -5.41 -8.15
C SER A 12 2.74 -6.85 -8.67
N MET A 13 3.66 -7.22 -9.56
CA MET A 13 3.75 -8.57 -10.13
C MET A 13 4.04 -9.67 -9.10
N ASP A 14 4.60 -9.30 -7.95
CA ASP A 14 4.85 -10.14 -6.78
C ASP A 14 3.94 -9.78 -5.59
N GLY A 15 2.94 -8.93 -5.83
CA GLY A 15 1.95 -8.52 -4.85
C GLY A 15 0.84 -9.55 -4.67
N PRO A 16 0.05 -9.44 -3.59
CA PRO A 16 -0.88 -10.48 -3.17
C PRO A 16 -1.99 -10.76 -4.19
N VAL A 17 -2.44 -9.73 -4.92
CA VAL A 17 -3.47 -9.86 -5.96
C VAL A 17 -2.97 -10.69 -7.14
N VAL A 18 -1.74 -10.43 -7.60
CA VAL A 18 -1.14 -11.15 -8.73
C VAL A 18 -0.73 -12.57 -8.32
N LEU A 19 -0.22 -12.76 -7.10
CA LEU A 19 0.07 -14.10 -6.57
C LEU A 19 -1.21 -14.96 -6.50
N ALA A 20 -2.33 -14.39 -6.06
CA ALA A 20 -3.62 -15.07 -6.07
C ALA A 20 -4.07 -15.42 -7.50
N ALA A 21 -3.85 -14.52 -8.46
CA ALA A 21 -4.17 -14.77 -9.87
C ALA A 21 -3.30 -15.86 -10.51
N GLN A 22 -2.01 -15.90 -10.20
CA GLN A 22 -1.10 -16.96 -10.63
C GLN A 22 -1.57 -18.33 -10.13
N GLU A 23 -1.90 -18.42 -8.84
CA GLU A 23 -2.43 -19.65 -8.24
C GLU A 23 -3.79 -20.04 -8.86
N ALA A 24 -4.68 -19.07 -9.06
CA ALA A 24 -5.97 -19.31 -9.71
C ALA A 24 -5.80 -19.88 -11.12
N LEU A 25 -4.95 -19.28 -11.96
CA LEU A 25 -4.71 -19.77 -13.32
C LEU A 25 -4.02 -21.13 -13.34
N MET A 26 -3.14 -21.41 -12.38
CA MET A 26 -2.47 -22.70 -12.26
C MET A 26 -3.43 -23.82 -11.83
N THR A 27 -4.34 -23.54 -10.90
CA THR A 27 -5.28 -24.53 -10.34
C THR A 27 -6.60 -24.61 -11.09
N GLY A 28 -6.92 -23.60 -11.91
CA GLY A 28 -8.23 -23.41 -12.53
C GLY A 28 -9.32 -22.93 -11.56
N ASP A 29 -8.97 -22.51 -10.33
CA ASP A 29 -9.93 -22.06 -9.32
C ASP A 29 -10.07 -20.54 -9.29
N VAL A 30 -11.09 -20.04 -9.98
CA VAL A 30 -11.41 -18.60 -9.99
C VAL A 30 -11.76 -18.04 -8.61
N ASN A 31 -12.20 -18.87 -7.65
CA ASN A 31 -12.63 -18.35 -6.35
C ASN A 31 -11.49 -17.70 -5.54
N LEU A 32 -10.24 -18.07 -5.85
CA LEU A 32 -9.05 -17.47 -5.23
C LEU A 32 -8.90 -15.97 -5.55
N VAL A 33 -9.45 -15.51 -6.67
CA VAL A 33 -9.37 -14.09 -7.08
C VAL A 33 -10.62 -13.28 -6.80
N LEU A 34 -11.79 -13.92 -6.66
CA LEU A 34 -13.06 -13.21 -6.49
C LEU A 34 -13.14 -12.45 -5.16
N ILE A 35 -12.36 -12.86 -4.16
CA ILE A 35 -12.26 -12.17 -2.86
C ILE A 35 -11.59 -10.79 -2.97
N TRP A 36 -10.92 -10.49 -4.08
CA TRP A 36 -10.18 -9.25 -4.29
C TRP A 36 -10.99 -8.18 -5.02
N VAL A 37 -12.21 -8.47 -5.42
CA VAL A 37 -13.08 -7.53 -6.17
C VAL A 37 -14.44 -7.44 -5.52
N ASN A 38 -15.21 -6.42 -5.88
CA ASN A 38 -16.59 -6.31 -5.40
C ASN A 38 -17.50 -7.28 -6.12
N LYS A 39 -18.60 -7.64 -5.47
CA LYS A 39 -19.60 -8.56 -6.02
C LYS A 39 -20.07 -8.21 -7.44
N GLU A 40 -20.22 -6.93 -7.76
CA GLU A 40 -20.66 -6.47 -9.08
C GLU A 40 -19.63 -6.77 -10.18
N GLN A 41 -18.35 -6.90 -9.83
CA GLN A 41 -17.24 -7.15 -10.75
C GLN A 41 -16.98 -8.64 -10.98
N GLU A 42 -17.56 -9.54 -10.17
CA GLU A 42 -17.32 -10.99 -10.27
C GLU A 42 -17.57 -11.55 -11.68
N GLY A 43 -18.63 -11.07 -12.35
CA GLY A 43 -18.98 -11.53 -13.70
C GLY A 43 -17.85 -11.26 -14.71
N GLN A 44 -17.25 -10.07 -14.65
CA GLN A 44 -16.14 -9.68 -15.52
C GLN A 44 -14.88 -10.49 -15.22
N ILE A 45 -14.59 -10.78 -13.94
CA ILE A 45 -13.43 -11.61 -13.55
C ILE A 45 -13.61 -13.04 -14.03
N ARG A 46 -14.80 -13.64 -13.90
CA ARG A 46 -15.06 -14.99 -14.39
C ARG A 46 -14.90 -15.10 -15.90
N GLU A 47 -15.37 -14.09 -16.63
CA GLU A 47 -15.22 -14.04 -18.09
C GLU A 47 -13.74 -13.93 -18.50
N SER A 48 -12.99 -12.96 -17.96
CA SER A 48 -11.58 -12.78 -18.33
C SER A 48 -10.71 -13.96 -17.89
N PHE A 49 -11.02 -14.58 -16.74
CA PHE A 49 -10.36 -15.80 -16.27
C PHE A 49 -10.55 -16.95 -17.26
N GLN A 50 -11.79 -17.18 -17.72
CA GLN A 50 -12.08 -18.23 -18.69
C GLN A 50 -11.38 -17.95 -20.04
N GLN A 51 -11.41 -16.70 -20.51
CA GLN A 51 -10.71 -16.30 -21.74
C GLN A 51 -9.20 -16.57 -21.66
N ALA A 52 -8.57 -16.32 -20.50
CA ALA A 52 -7.17 -16.64 -20.30
C ALA A 52 -6.95 -18.15 -20.38
N LEU A 53 -7.73 -18.95 -19.63
CA LEU A 53 -7.61 -20.41 -19.63
C LEU A 53 -7.79 -21.05 -21.01
N ASP A 54 -8.71 -20.52 -21.83
CA ASP A 54 -9.03 -21.07 -23.15
C ASP A 54 -7.83 -21.07 -24.13
N VAL A 55 -6.87 -20.15 -23.94
CA VAL A 55 -5.71 -19.98 -24.83
C VAL A 55 -4.36 -20.25 -24.16
N ARG A 56 -4.33 -20.37 -22.83
CA ARG A 56 -3.10 -20.42 -22.02
C ARG A 56 -2.16 -21.58 -22.34
N ASP A 57 -2.69 -22.65 -22.91
CA ASP A 57 -1.94 -23.89 -23.17
C ASP A 57 -1.45 -24.04 -24.62
N GLU A 58 -1.68 -23.04 -25.47
CA GLU A 58 -1.22 -23.04 -26.87
C GLU A 58 0.31 -23.04 -26.99
N ASN A 59 0.99 -22.13 -26.29
CA ASN A 59 2.45 -22.06 -26.15
C ASN A 59 2.86 -21.04 -25.06
N GLU A 60 4.15 -20.99 -24.74
CA GLU A 60 4.70 -20.11 -23.71
C GLU A 60 4.42 -18.63 -23.94
N GLN A 61 4.57 -18.14 -25.18
CA GLN A 61 4.30 -16.74 -25.50
C GLN A 61 2.81 -16.39 -25.32
N VAL A 62 1.91 -17.28 -25.75
CA VAL A 62 0.46 -17.08 -25.56
C VAL A 62 0.09 -17.15 -24.09
N ARG A 63 0.72 -18.06 -23.32
CA ARG A 63 0.55 -18.15 -21.87
C ARG A 63 0.90 -16.83 -21.19
N GLU A 64 2.07 -16.27 -21.46
CA GLU A 64 2.49 -15.00 -20.87
C GLU A 64 1.51 -13.86 -21.20
N MET A 65 1.04 -13.80 -22.45
CA MET A 65 0.05 -12.79 -22.86
C MET A 65 -1.31 -12.97 -22.19
N ALA A 66 -1.79 -14.21 -22.05
CA ALA A 66 -3.04 -14.54 -21.39
C ALA A 66 -2.99 -14.23 -19.88
N ASP A 67 -1.89 -14.61 -19.23
CA ASP A 67 -1.64 -14.36 -17.81
C ASP A 67 -1.59 -12.85 -17.55
N MET A 68 -0.81 -12.10 -18.34
CA MET A 68 -0.71 -10.64 -18.20
C MET A 68 -2.05 -9.94 -18.43
N TYR A 69 -2.80 -10.35 -19.46
CA TYR A 69 -4.15 -9.82 -19.70
C TYR A 69 -5.06 -9.99 -18.48
N PHE A 70 -5.01 -11.17 -17.85
CA PHE A 70 -5.81 -11.46 -16.67
C PHE A 70 -5.33 -10.67 -15.45
N PHE A 71 -4.02 -10.59 -15.21
CA PHE A 71 -3.44 -9.83 -14.10
C PHE A 71 -3.81 -8.34 -14.17
N GLU A 72 -3.65 -7.72 -15.34
CA GLU A 72 -4.03 -6.31 -15.55
C GLU A 72 -5.53 -6.09 -15.33
N THR A 73 -6.37 -7.04 -15.76
CA THR A 73 -7.81 -6.96 -15.57
C THR A 73 -8.20 -7.06 -14.10
N LEU A 74 -7.66 -8.04 -13.38
CA LEU A 74 -7.94 -8.24 -11.96
C LEU A 74 -7.47 -7.04 -11.12
N VAL A 75 -6.21 -6.62 -11.30
CA VAL A 75 -5.64 -5.49 -10.55
C VAL A 75 -6.42 -4.21 -10.84
N ARG A 76 -6.76 -3.92 -12.10
CA ARG A 76 -7.57 -2.74 -12.42
C ARG A 76 -8.92 -2.74 -11.69
N LEU A 77 -9.61 -3.87 -11.65
CA LEU A 77 -10.91 -3.99 -10.98
C LEU A 77 -10.80 -3.92 -9.46
N HIS A 78 -9.77 -4.54 -8.89
CA HIS A 78 -9.44 -4.42 -7.47
C HIS A 78 -9.21 -2.93 -7.10
N ARG A 79 -8.41 -2.20 -7.86
CA ARG A 79 -8.17 -0.76 -7.59
C ARG A 79 -9.43 0.07 -7.73
N GLU A 80 -10.28 -0.24 -8.70
CA GLU A 80 -11.60 0.39 -8.83
C GLU A 80 -12.48 0.13 -7.61
N SER A 81 -12.45 -1.08 -7.03
CA SER A 81 -13.18 -1.39 -5.78
C SER A 81 -12.69 -0.60 -4.57
N GLU A 82 -11.41 -0.23 -4.56
CA GLU A 82 -10.80 0.62 -3.54
C GLU A 82 -11.04 2.13 -3.80
N GLY A 83 -11.72 2.48 -4.90
CA GLY A 83 -11.88 3.88 -5.33
C GLY A 83 -10.58 4.51 -5.83
N ALA A 84 -9.60 3.70 -6.21
CA ALA A 84 -8.27 4.12 -6.60
C ALA A 84 -8.03 4.01 -8.11
N THR A 85 -7.11 4.84 -8.63
CA THR A 85 -6.78 4.85 -10.06
C THR A 85 -5.78 3.75 -10.40
N TYR A 86 -6.09 2.93 -11.39
CA TYR A 86 -5.14 1.98 -11.96
C TYR A 86 -4.06 2.71 -12.78
N THR A 87 -2.79 2.43 -12.47
CA THR A 87 -1.63 3.08 -13.11
C THR A 87 -0.67 2.07 -13.77
N GLY A 88 -1.16 0.88 -14.08
CA GLY A 88 -0.34 -0.23 -14.59
C GLY A 88 0.30 -1.06 -13.48
N LEU A 89 0.55 -2.33 -13.79
CA LEU A 89 1.25 -3.27 -12.92
C LEU A 89 2.66 -2.77 -12.57
N LYS A 90 3.07 -2.94 -11.32
CA LYS A 90 4.43 -2.62 -10.87
C LYS A 90 5.36 -3.82 -11.08
N PRO A 91 6.63 -3.60 -11.49
CA PRO A 91 7.58 -4.68 -11.63
C PRO A 91 7.76 -5.46 -10.33
N ALA A 92 8.05 -6.77 -10.45
CA ALA A 92 8.44 -7.57 -9.31
C ALA A 92 9.72 -7.02 -8.66
N GLY A 93 9.83 -7.14 -7.34
CA GLY A 93 10.96 -6.61 -6.57
C GLY A 93 10.90 -5.09 -6.35
N THR A 94 9.74 -4.46 -6.55
CA THR A 94 9.56 -3.04 -6.20
C THR A 94 9.61 -2.89 -4.67
N ASP A 95 10.49 -2.04 -4.16
CA ASP A 95 10.58 -1.76 -2.72
C ASP A 95 9.47 -0.79 -2.30
N PHE A 96 8.46 -1.32 -1.59
CA PHE A 96 7.36 -0.57 -1.00
C PHE A 96 7.63 -0.18 0.47
N GLY A 97 8.85 -0.40 0.95
CA GLY A 97 9.24 -0.16 2.32
C GLY A 97 8.95 -1.34 3.26
N PRO A 98 9.51 -1.31 4.48
CA PRO A 98 9.54 -2.45 5.39
C PRO A 98 8.21 -2.74 6.10
N VAL A 99 7.24 -1.81 6.03
CA VAL A 99 5.95 -1.94 6.72
C VAL A 99 5.11 -3.07 6.14
N ILE A 100 5.17 -3.27 4.82
CA ILE A 100 4.37 -4.30 4.14
C ILE A 100 4.87 -5.71 4.48
N PRO A 101 6.17 -6.05 4.28
CA PRO A 101 6.69 -7.35 4.72
C PRO A 101 6.47 -7.62 6.20
N ALA A 102 6.60 -6.61 7.07
CA ALA A 102 6.34 -6.76 8.49
C ALA A 102 4.86 -7.04 8.81
N GLY A 103 3.95 -6.49 8.01
CA GLY A 103 2.51 -6.78 8.08
C GLY A 103 2.18 -8.20 7.64
N ASP A 104 2.72 -8.64 6.52
CA ASP A 104 2.53 -10.00 6.00
C ASP A 104 3.06 -11.03 6.99
N HIS A 105 4.27 -10.83 7.51
CA HIS A 105 4.87 -11.70 8.53
C HIS A 105 4.04 -11.72 9.84
N ALA A 106 3.40 -10.60 10.21
CA ALA A 106 2.52 -10.57 11.37
C ALA A 106 1.26 -11.42 11.17
N LEU A 107 0.71 -11.48 9.95
CA LEU A 107 -0.41 -12.36 9.61
C LEU A 107 0.01 -13.83 9.62
N GLU A 108 1.17 -14.14 9.03
CA GLU A 108 1.70 -15.51 8.98
C GLU A 108 2.01 -16.08 10.37
N THR A 109 2.62 -15.27 11.24
CA THR A 109 3.06 -15.71 12.58
C THR A 109 2.01 -15.50 13.67
N GLY A 110 0.97 -14.72 13.38
CA GLY A 110 0.01 -14.24 14.38
C GLY A 110 0.62 -13.29 15.41
N SER A 111 1.76 -12.64 15.10
CA SER A 111 2.49 -11.76 16.02
C SER A 111 2.70 -10.37 15.44
N LEU A 112 2.09 -9.35 16.06
CA LEU A 112 2.26 -7.95 15.67
C LEU A 112 3.60 -7.32 16.09
N LYS A 113 4.48 -8.08 16.74
CA LYS A 113 5.65 -7.51 17.43
C LYS A 113 6.57 -6.74 16.49
N GLU A 114 6.94 -7.34 15.36
CA GLU A 114 7.88 -6.74 14.40
C GLU A 114 7.31 -5.48 13.76
N LEU A 115 6.07 -5.56 13.25
CA LEU A 115 5.36 -4.42 12.68
C LEU A 115 5.24 -3.27 13.69
N ARG A 116 4.85 -3.57 14.93
CA ARG A 116 4.78 -2.59 16.02
C ARG A 116 6.13 -1.93 16.27
N ASP A 117 7.18 -2.74 16.46
CA ASP A 117 8.52 -2.26 16.79
C ASP A 117 9.06 -1.36 15.69
N LEU A 118 8.84 -1.71 14.42
CA LEU A 118 9.18 -0.89 13.27
C LEU A 118 8.47 0.47 13.34
N ILE A 119 7.14 0.48 13.42
CA ILE A 119 6.35 1.73 13.41
C ILE A 119 6.73 2.64 14.59
N VAL A 120 6.81 2.08 15.80
CA VAL A 120 7.15 2.84 17.02
C VAL A 120 8.54 3.43 16.90
N ARG A 121 9.54 2.63 16.49
CA ARG A 121 10.93 3.09 16.38
C ARG A 121 11.07 4.22 15.36
N GLU A 122 10.52 4.07 14.16
CA GLU A 122 10.62 5.11 13.13
C GLU A 122 9.91 6.40 13.55
N PHE A 123 8.77 6.28 14.22
CA PHE A 123 8.03 7.44 14.73
C PHE A 123 8.75 8.13 15.90
N GLU A 124 9.26 7.38 16.87
CA GLU A 124 10.04 7.94 17.99
C GLU A 124 11.30 8.64 17.49
N ALA A 125 12.01 8.06 16.53
CA ALA A 125 13.20 8.67 15.94
C ALA A 125 12.87 10.02 15.28
N GLY A 126 11.80 10.10 14.50
CA GLY A 126 11.38 11.36 13.88
C GLY A 126 10.88 12.39 14.91
N LEU A 127 10.13 11.96 15.94
CA LEU A 127 9.72 12.85 17.04
C LEU A 127 10.92 13.50 17.71
N HIS A 128 11.95 12.72 18.03
CA HIS A 128 13.18 13.24 18.62
C HIS A 128 13.87 14.24 17.69
N ALA A 129 14.06 13.89 16.41
CA ALA A 129 14.72 14.76 15.45
C ALA A 129 14.02 16.12 15.29
N TYR A 130 12.71 16.13 15.04
CA TYR A 130 11.96 17.38 14.87
C TYR A 130 11.86 18.19 16.17
N PHE A 131 11.76 17.52 17.33
CA PHE A 131 11.71 18.21 18.61
C PHE A 131 13.04 18.88 18.95
N ASP A 132 14.16 18.18 18.72
CA ASP A 132 15.50 18.73 18.97
C ASP A 132 15.76 19.95 18.08
N GLU A 133 15.45 19.89 16.78
CA GLU A 133 15.56 21.04 15.86
C GLU A 133 14.70 22.24 16.31
N MET A 134 13.48 21.99 16.79
CA MET A 134 12.60 23.02 17.33
C MET A 134 13.19 23.64 18.60
N MET A 135 13.75 22.82 19.50
CA MET A 135 14.33 23.27 20.75
C MET A 135 15.60 24.09 20.54
N GLU A 136 16.44 23.73 19.56
CA GLU A 136 17.60 24.53 19.15
C GLU A 136 17.18 25.90 18.61
N ALA A 137 16.07 25.98 17.88
CA ALA A 137 15.55 27.24 17.34
C ALA A 137 14.80 28.10 18.37
N LYS A 138 14.42 27.53 19.52
CA LYS A 138 13.55 28.18 20.52
C LYS A 138 14.19 29.36 21.23
N GLU A 139 15.49 29.31 21.44
CA GLU A 139 16.24 30.39 22.08
C GLU A 139 16.64 31.43 21.03
N PHE A 140 15.87 32.52 20.96
CA PHE A 140 16.14 33.65 20.07
C PHE A 140 15.89 34.99 20.76
N ASP A 141 16.54 36.06 20.27
CA ASP A 141 16.24 37.42 20.73
C ASP A 141 14.87 37.86 20.21
N THR A 142 13.99 38.29 21.10
CA THR A 142 12.64 38.79 20.75
C THR A 142 12.63 39.98 19.79
N ASN A 143 13.74 40.71 19.67
CA ASN A 143 13.90 41.81 18.71
C ASN A 143 14.36 41.31 17.32
N ASP A 144 14.78 40.05 17.19
CA ASP A 144 15.14 39.40 15.95
C ASP A 144 13.94 38.61 15.39
N VAL A 145 13.18 39.27 14.53
CA VAL A 145 11.99 38.70 13.88
C VAL A 145 12.34 37.52 12.96
N GLU A 146 13.52 37.50 12.34
CA GLU A 146 13.92 36.41 11.45
C GLU A 146 14.24 35.14 12.25
N ALA A 147 14.93 35.28 13.37
CA ALA A 147 15.16 34.16 14.29
C ALA A 147 13.82 33.62 14.85
N GLY A 148 12.88 34.50 15.21
CA GLY A 148 11.54 34.11 15.62
C GLY A 148 10.76 33.36 14.52
N ARG A 149 10.87 33.78 13.25
CA ARG A 149 10.27 33.06 12.11
C ARG A 149 10.86 31.67 11.92
N LYS A 150 12.17 31.51 12.13
CA LYS A 150 12.83 30.20 12.09
C LYS A 150 12.28 29.27 13.17
N PHE A 151 12.09 29.75 14.40
CA PHE A 151 11.45 28.97 15.47
C PHE A 151 10.04 28.52 15.08
N VAL A 152 9.21 29.45 14.60
CA VAL A 152 7.82 29.14 14.20
C VAL A 152 7.78 28.09 13.09
N LEU A 153 8.68 28.18 12.10
CA LEU A 153 8.80 27.15 11.06
C LEU A 153 9.06 25.77 11.67
N LYS A 154 10.04 25.65 12.57
CA LYS A 154 10.37 24.37 13.23
C LYS A 154 9.25 23.85 14.12
N TYR A 155 8.55 24.73 14.83
CA TYR A 155 7.35 24.37 15.58
C TYR A 155 6.25 23.78 14.68
N VAL A 156 5.99 24.41 13.54
CA VAL A 156 4.97 23.93 12.58
C VAL A 156 5.40 22.60 11.96
N GLU A 157 6.68 22.44 11.58
CA GLU A 157 7.23 21.17 11.07
C GLU A 157 7.04 20.03 12.08
N PHE A 158 7.41 20.24 13.35
CA PHE A 158 7.20 19.26 14.42
C PHE A 158 5.73 18.89 14.60
N MET A 159 4.82 19.87 14.61
CA MET A 159 3.39 19.61 14.75
C MET A 159 2.81 18.90 13.52
N HIS A 160 3.25 19.24 12.31
CA HIS A 160 2.85 18.55 11.08
C HIS A 160 3.38 17.12 11.00
N TYR A 161 4.45 16.79 11.72
CA TYR A 161 4.91 15.42 11.87
C TYR A 161 4.07 14.63 12.89
N ALA A 162 3.83 15.20 14.08
CA ALA A 162 3.17 14.49 15.18
C ALA A 162 1.64 14.36 15.04
N ALA A 163 0.96 15.41 14.57
CA ALA A 163 -0.50 15.46 14.57
C ALA A 163 -1.19 14.44 13.65
N PRO A 164 -0.69 14.15 12.42
CA PRO A 164 -1.27 13.12 11.58
C PRO A 164 -1.21 11.73 12.21
N VAL A 165 -0.12 11.40 12.92
CA VAL A 165 0.04 10.11 13.60
C VAL A 165 -0.96 9.98 14.75
N TYR A 166 -1.13 11.01 15.59
CA TYR A 166 -2.16 11.00 16.64
C TYR A 166 -3.56 10.80 16.04
N SER A 167 -3.84 11.47 14.93
CA SER A 167 -5.13 11.37 14.23
C SER A 167 -5.35 9.96 13.68
N ALA A 168 -4.32 9.35 13.08
CA ALA A 168 -4.36 7.97 12.57
C ALA A 168 -4.58 6.94 13.70
N VAL A 169 -3.94 7.12 14.85
CA VAL A 169 -4.11 6.24 16.03
C VAL A 169 -5.50 6.41 16.67
N LYS A 170 -6.09 7.61 16.59
CA LYS A 170 -7.44 7.89 17.12
C LYS A 170 -8.58 7.52 16.17
N ALA A 171 -8.31 7.40 14.88
CA ALA A 171 -9.34 7.09 13.91
C ALA A 171 -9.89 5.67 14.14
N GLU A 172 -11.17 5.55 14.50
CA GLU A 172 -11.83 4.26 14.72
C GLU A 172 -12.18 3.52 13.41
N LYS A 173 -11.99 4.17 12.24
CA LYS A 173 -12.20 3.57 10.91
C LYS A 173 -11.23 4.15 9.89
N SER A 174 -10.24 3.37 9.45
CA SER A 174 -9.48 3.64 8.24
C SER A 174 -10.15 2.89 7.08
N VAL A 175 -10.69 3.65 6.13
CA VAL A 175 -11.19 3.27 4.79
C VAL A 175 -12.17 2.08 4.73
N ASP A 176 -13.40 2.37 4.33
CA ASP A 176 -14.44 1.37 4.07
C ASP A 176 -14.06 0.60 2.78
N HIS A 177 -13.40 -0.55 2.92
CA HIS A 177 -13.28 -1.52 1.84
C HIS A 177 -14.56 -2.35 1.82
N THR A 178 -15.50 -2.01 0.92
CA THR A 178 -16.74 -2.78 0.73
C THR A 178 -16.52 -3.85 -0.34
N HIS A 179 -16.32 -5.11 0.05
CA HIS A 179 -16.34 -6.29 -0.84
C HIS A 179 -17.78 -6.69 -1.22
#